data_AF-A0A962AYV5-F1
#
_entry.id   AF-A0A962AYV5-F1
#
_cell.length_a   1.000
_cell.length_b   1.000
_cell.length_c   1.000
_cell.angle_alpha   90.00
_cell.angle_beta   90.00
_cell.angle_gamma   90.00
#
_symmetry.space_group_name_H-M   'P 1'
#
loop_
_entity.id
_entity.type
_entity.pdbx_description
1 polymer ?
#
loop_
_entity_poly.entity_id
_entity_poly.type
_entity_poly.pdbx_seq_one_letter_code
_entity_poly.pdbx_strand_id
1 'polypeptide(L)' 'MVQLKLPANSRIGKGKVWNKPQGKGNWKEFRIYRWNPDDGNAPQIDIYHVDQAQCGPMVLDALIKIKN' A
#
# COMPACT_ATOMS: atom_id res chain seq x y z
N MET A 1 -3.41 -22.66 27.44
CA MET A 1 -3.40 -22.27 26.00
C MET A 1 -2.37 -21.17 25.80
N VAL A 2 -1.33 -21.40 25.00
CA VAL A 2 -0.37 -20.35 24.61
C VAL A 2 -0.95 -19.60 23.42
N GLN A 3 -0.99 -18.26 23.51
CA GLN A 3 -1.32 -17.41 22.38
C GLN A 3 -0.05 -17.14 21.57
N LEU A 4 0.10 -17.84 20.44
CA LEU A 4 1.12 -17.53 19.44
C LEU A 4 0.75 -16.20 18.74
N LYS A 5 1.07 -15.09 19.40
CA LYS A 5 0.92 -13.75 18.82
C LYS A 5 2.27 -13.32 18.25
N LEU A 6 2.25 -12.79 17.03
CA LEU A 6 3.43 -12.16 16.44
C LEU A 6 4.00 -11.09 17.39
N PRO A 7 5.34 -10.95 17.46
CA PRO A 7 5.99 -9.84 18.16
C PRO A 7 5.40 -8.50 17.74
N ALA A 8 5.40 -7.51 18.64
CA ALA A 8 4.77 -6.21 18.39
C ALA A 8 5.25 -5.57 17.07
N ASN A 9 6.55 -5.70 16.77
CA ASN A 9 7.19 -5.10 15.58
C ASN A 9 6.98 -5.93 14.29
N SER A 10 6.37 -7.11 14.38
CA SER A 10 6.06 -7.97 13.22
C SER A 10 4.57 -7.94 12.87
N ARG A 11 3.78 -7.07 13.52
CA ARG A 11 2.36 -6.88 13.20
C ARG A 11 2.21 -5.75 12.20
N ILE A 12 1.49 -6.04 11.13
CA ILE A 12 1.25 -5.07 10.05
C ILE A 12 0.17 -4.09 10.48
N GLY A 13 0.52 -2.80 10.53
CA GLY A 13 -0.38 -1.69 10.82
C GLY A 13 -1.16 -1.20 9.59
N LYS A 14 -2.12 -0.30 9.83
CA LYS A 14 -2.80 0.45 8.78
C LYS A 14 -1.93 1.65 8.39
N GLY A 15 -1.59 1.74 7.10
CA GLY A 15 -0.82 2.84 6.54
C GLY A 15 -1.71 3.95 5.98
N LYS A 16 -1.12 4.74 5.07
CA LYS A 16 -1.77 5.90 4.45
C LYS A 16 -2.65 5.50 3.26
N VAL A 17 -3.69 6.28 2.99
CA VAL A 17 -4.55 6.12 1.80
C VAL A 17 -4.30 7.29 0.86
N TRP A 18 -3.99 6.98 -0.40
CA TRP A 18 -3.62 7.94 -1.44
C TRP A 18 -4.63 7.90 -2.59
N ASN A 19 -4.85 9.09 -3.18
CA ASN A 19 -5.65 9.31 -4.38
C ASN A 19 -7.06 8.73 -4.33
N LYS A 20 -7.73 8.83 -3.16
CA LYS A 20 -9.07 8.28 -2.98
C LYS A 20 -10.01 8.77 -4.11
N PRO A 21 -10.62 7.87 -4.89
CA PRO A 21 -11.39 8.24 -6.06
C PRO A 21 -12.64 9.02 -5.65
N GLN A 22 -12.84 10.20 -6.24
CA GLN A 22 -14.01 11.05 -5.99
C GLN A 22 -14.99 11.05 -7.17
N GLY A 23 -14.63 10.45 -8.30
CA GLY A 23 -15.43 10.50 -9.54
C GLY A 23 -15.32 9.23 -10.37
N LYS A 24 -15.95 9.25 -11.55
CA LYS A 24 -15.92 8.15 -12.51
C LYS A 24 -14.52 8.01 -13.11
N GLY A 25 -13.99 6.79 -13.09
CA GLY A 25 -12.70 6.40 -13.64
C GLY A 25 -12.50 4.91 -13.39
N ASN A 26 -11.58 4.27 -14.11
CA ASN A 26 -11.30 2.86 -13.90
C ASN A 26 -10.22 2.70 -12.82
N TRP A 27 -10.62 2.98 -11.58
CA TRP A 27 -9.73 2.99 -10.44
C TRP A 27 -9.41 1.58 -9.95
N LYS A 28 -8.13 1.30 -9.76
CA LYS A 28 -7.65 0.07 -9.13
C LYS A 28 -6.97 0.38 -7.80
N GLU A 29 -7.36 -0.35 -6.77
CA GLU A 29 -6.73 -0.29 -5.45
C GLU A 29 -5.47 -1.17 -5.42
N PHE A 30 -4.36 -0.58 -5.01
CA PHE A 30 -3.09 -1.24 -4.75
C PHE A 30 -2.74 -1.14 -3.26
N ARG A 31 -2.61 -2.28 -2.60
CA ARG A 31 -2.19 -2.38 -1.20
C ARG A 31 -0.71 -2.69 -1.14
N ILE A 32 0.10 -1.72 -0.73
CA ILE A 32 1.56 -1.79 -0.78
C ILE A 32 2.11 -1.90 0.65
N TYR A 33 2.88 -2.95 0.89
CA TYR A 33 3.64 -3.11 2.13
C TYR A 33 4.76 -2.08 2.19
N ARG A 34 4.84 -1.35 3.29
CA ARG A 34 5.85 -0.32 3.55
C ARG A 34 6.49 -0.58 4.89
N TRP A 35 7.81 -0.65 4.90
CA TRP A 35 8.60 -0.73 6.10
C TRP A 35 9.92 -0.02 5.84
N ASN A 36 10.39 0.72 6.84
CA ASN A 36 11.65 1.44 6.81
C ASN A 36 12.49 0.95 8.00
N PRO A 37 13.70 0.40 7.79
CA PRO A 37 14.56 0.01 8.91
C PRO A 37 15.03 1.20 9.76
N ASP A 38 15.07 2.41 9.20
CA ASP A 38 15.68 3.57 9.84
C ASP A 38 14.76 4.30 10.83
N ASP A 39 13.43 4.12 10.71
CA ASP A 39 12.45 4.84 11.53
C ASP A 39 11.97 4.07 12.77
N GLY A 40 12.40 2.81 12.91
CA GLY A 40 12.01 1.94 14.02
C GLY A 40 10.51 1.58 14.07
N ASN A 41 9.74 1.92 13.04
CA ASN A 41 8.30 1.69 13.02
C ASN A 41 7.96 0.25 12.63
N ALA A 42 6.80 -0.21 13.10
CA ALA A 42 6.20 -1.45 12.62
C ALA A 42 5.82 -1.33 11.13
N PRO A 43 5.86 -2.43 10.36
CA PRO A 43 5.45 -2.40 8.96
C PRO A 43 3.98 -2.01 8.82
N GLN A 44 3.63 -1.41 7.69
CA GLN A 44 2.27 -0.97 7.40
C GLN A 44 1.85 -1.31 5.97
N ILE A 45 0.54 -1.29 5.73
CA ILE A 45 -0.03 -1.36 4.38
C ILE A 45 -0.59 0.01 4.00
N ASP A 46 0.04 0.64 3.02
CA ASP A 46 -0.50 1.83 2.35
C ASP A 46 -1.45 1.40 1.23
N ILE A 47 -2.46 2.23 0.95
CA ILE A 47 -3.44 2.02 -0.11
C ILE A 47 -3.29 3.12 -1.16
N TYR A 48 -3.06 2.75 -2.41
CA TYR A 48 -2.98 3.67 -3.54
C TYR A 48 -4.09 3.35 -4.53
N HIS A 49 -4.83 4.37 -4.95
CA HIS A 49 -5.78 4.23 -6.04
C HIS A 49 -5.14 4.77 -7.31
N VAL A 50 -5.07 3.94 -8.35
CA VAL A 50 -4.49 4.31 -9.64
C VAL A 50 -5.55 4.14 -10.71
N ASP A 51 -5.71 5.15 -11.55
CA ASP A 51 -6.58 5.07 -12.73
C ASP A 51 -5.89 4.23 -13.81
N GLN A 52 -6.53 3.12 -14.19
CA GLN A 52 -6.06 2.22 -15.23
C GLN A 52 -6.02 2.88 -16.61
N ALA A 53 -6.82 3.93 -16.85
CA ALA A 53 -6.75 4.67 -18.12
C ALA A 53 -5.45 5.47 -18.27
N GLN A 54 -4.77 5.78 -17.16
CA GLN A 54 -3.53 6.57 -17.11
C GLN A 54 -2.32 5.74 -16.68
N CYS A 55 -2.42 4.41 -16.76
CA CYS A 55 -1.39 3.47 -16.33
C CYS A 55 -1.20 2.41 -17.42
N GLY A 56 0.05 1.96 -17.59
CA GLY A 56 0.31 0.80 -18.44
C GLY A 56 -0.39 -0.45 -17.91
N PRO A 57 -0.50 -1.50 -18.75
CA PRO A 57 -1.28 -2.69 -18.42
C PRO A 57 -0.68 -3.52 -17.28
N MET A 58 0.59 -3.32 -16.91
CA MET A 58 1.31 -4.15 -15.96
C MET A 58 1.35 -3.53 -14.56
N VAL A 59 1.45 -4.39 -13.55
CA VAL A 59 1.60 -3.96 -12.13
C VAL A 59 2.86 -3.12 -11.94
N LEU A 60 3.93 -3.41 -12.68
CA LEU A 60 5.17 -2.63 -12.63
C LEU A 60 4.94 -1.17 -13.06
N ASP A 61 4.10 -0.93 -14.07
CA ASP A 61 3.76 0.42 -14.52
C ASP A 61 3.06 1.20 -13.41
N ALA A 62 2.17 0.54 -12.67
CA ALA A 62 1.48 1.13 -11.51
C ALA A 62 2.47 1.46 -10.39
N LEU A 63 3.44 0.59 -10.10
CA LEU A 63 4.47 0.85 -9.09
C LEU A 63 5.38 2.03 -9.49
N ILE A 64 5.76 2.13 -10.76
CA ILE A 64 6.54 3.27 -11.28
C ILE A 64 5.74 4.57 -11.14
N LYS A 65 4.44 4.55 -11.49
CA LYS A 65 3.54 5.71 -11.34
C LYS A 65 3.28 6.10 -9.88
N ILE A 66 3.32 5.16 -8.94
CA ILE A 66 3.17 5.45 -7.51
C ILE A 66 4.46 6.08 -6.94
N LYS A 67 5.62 5.72 -7.48
CA LYS A 67 6.92 6.22 -7.03
C LYS A 67 7.19 7.66 -7.49
N ASN A 68 6.80 8.00 -8.72
CA ASN A 68 7.10 9.27 -9.39
C ASN A 68 5.87 10.17 -9.46
#